data_AF-G7GNJ6-F1
#
_entry.id   AF-G7GNJ6-F1
#
_cell.length_a   1.000
_cell.length_b   1.000
_cell.length_c   1.000
_cell.angle_alpha   90.00
_cell.angle_beta   90.00
_cell.angle_gamma   90.00
#
_symmetry.space_group_name_H-M   'P 1'
#
loop_
_entity.id
_entity.type
_entity.pdbx_description
1 polymer ?
#
loop_
_entity_poly.entity_id
_entity_poly.type
_entity_poly.pdbx_seq_one_letter_code
_entity_poly.pdbx_strand_id
1 'polypeptide(L)'
;MLQGAVGYAARADTGLEALAADAARAGDTPIESLCRSTRASLLRQAGGHDKALILDARALSVIGLPTGEGATDDGWAYAARLDALVGLAADNLGRFAFGASMRLLGRARTLAGPVTDPATDREAGGSEAADWEAMDWECGVRPRLRCEWVSAELDLYRGDPAAARTHAQAGLGLLETLPADRYTRHRVKTELIAAAVDAAAGRTDAAIERGQRCRQITAASGLLPLEWAATALLGGLVSDPGIAADNQRLQAELTRRGMSFGR
;
A
#
# COMPACT_ATOMS: atom_id res chain seq x y z
N MET A 1 0.01 0.66 -19.08
CA MET A 1 0.51 1.54 -17.99
C MET A 1 -0.65 1.82 -17.02
N LEU A 2 -0.49 1.51 -15.72
CA LEU A 2 -1.52 1.77 -14.70
C LEU A 2 -1.78 3.28 -14.59
N GLN A 3 -2.88 3.75 -15.19
CA GLN A 3 -3.21 5.18 -15.33
C GLN A 3 -3.20 5.93 -13.99
N GLY A 4 -3.64 5.30 -12.90
CA GLY A 4 -3.61 5.88 -11.56
C GLY A 4 -2.19 6.08 -11.01
N ALA A 5 -1.23 5.21 -11.36
CA ALA A 5 0.15 5.33 -10.88
C ALA A 5 0.87 6.58 -11.41
N VAL A 6 0.46 7.07 -12.59
CA VAL A 6 0.98 8.28 -13.23
C VAL A 6 0.04 9.49 -13.05
N GLY A 7 -0.94 9.39 -12.16
CA GLY A 7 -1.80 10.50 -11.72
C GLY A 7 -3.16 10.64 -12.43
N TYR A 8 -3.51 9.81 -13.42
CA TYR A 8 -4.84 9.84 -14.07
C TYR A 8 -5.89 9.08 -13.25
N ALA A 9 -6.17 9.57 -12.04
CA ALA A 9 -7.04 8.90 -11.08
C ALA A 9 -8.48 8.72 -11.57
N ALA A 10 -9.10 9.74 -12.17
CA ALA A 10 -10.48 9.66 -12.65
C ALA A 10 -10.66 8.63 -13.80
N ARG A 11 -9.69 8.57 -14.71
CA ARG A 11 -9.70 7.58 -15.81
C ARG A 11 -9.52 6.16 -15.26
N ALA A 12 -8.63 5.98 -14.29
CA ALA A 12 -8.45 4.69 -13.64
C ALA A 12 -9.71 4.26 -12.89
N ASP A 13 -10.36 5.17 -12.15
CA ASP A 13 -11.59 4.90 -11.41
C ASP A 13 -12.73 4.45 -12.33
N THR A 14 -12.91 5.11 -13.48
CA THR A 14 -13.94 4.74 -14.47
C THR A 14 -13.72 3.32 -15.01
N GLY A 15 -12.47 2.96 -15.33
CA GLY A 15 -12.15 1.61 -15.80
C GLY A 15 -12.37 0.55 -14.72
N LEU A 16 -12.02 0.85 -13.47
CA LEU A 16 -12.23 -0.06 -12.34
C LEU A 16 -13.71 -0.22 -11.98
N GLU A 17 -14.52 0.82 -12.16
CA GLU A 17 -15.97 0.74 -11.96
C GLU A 17 -16.63 -0.20 -12.97
N ALA A 18 -16.29 -0.06 -14.25
CA ALA A 18 -16.76 -0.95 -15.29
C ALA A 18 -16.34 -2.41 -15.02
N LEU A 19 -15.06 -2.63 -14.69
CA LEU A 19 -14.54 -3.97 -14.39
C LEU A 19 -15.20 -4.59 -13.14
N ALA A 20 -15.44 -3.79 -12.10
CA ALA A 20 -16.15 -4.28 -10.91
C ALA A 20 -17.59 -4.69 -11.24
N ALA A 21 -18.29 -3.96 -12.11
CA ALA A 21 -19.63 -4.32 -12.55
C ALA A 21 -19.63 -5.59 -13.42
N ASP A 22 -18.61 -5.78 -14.25
CA ASP A 22 -18.45 -7.01 -15.05
C ASP A 22 -18.17 -8.22 -14.16
N ALA A 23 -17.25 -8.09 -13.20
CA ALA A 23 -16.93 -9.12 -12.22
C ALA A 23 -18.16 -9.50 -11.37
N ALA A 24 -18.92 -8.51 -10.91
CA ALA A 24 -20.17 -8.74 -10.17
C ALA A 24 -21.19 -9.54 -10.99
N ARG A 25 -21.35 -9.22 -12.29
CA ARG A 25 -22.24 -9.98 -13.19
C ARG A 25 -21.75 -11.40 -13.45
N ALA A 26 -20.44 -11.62 -13.43
CA ALA A 26 -19.83 -12.94 -13.60
C ALA A 26 -19.76 -13.76 -12.30
N GLY A 27 -20.05 -13.17 -11.14
CA GLY A 27 -19.88 -13.81 -9.83
C GLY A 27 -18.42 -13.94 -9.37
N ASP A 28 -17.50 -13.17 -9.96
CA ASP A 28 -16.08 -13.16 -9.61
C ASP A 28 -15.82 -12.21 -8.43
N THR A 29 -16.02 -12.73 -7.22
CA THR A 29 -15.91 -11.94 -5.99
C THR A 29 -14.49 -11.45 -5.68
N PRO A 30 -13.40 -12.20 -5.96
CA PRO A 30 -12.04 -11.69 -5.79
C PRO A 30 -11.75 -10.46 -6.66
N ILE A 31 -12.08 -10.52 -7.96
CA ILE A 31 -11.81 -9.40 -8.88
C ILE A 31 -12.71 -8.21 -8.56
N GLU A 32 -13.99 -8.43 -8.24
CA GLU A 32 -14.87 -7.35 -7.80
C GLU A 32 -14.31 -6.62 -6.56
N SER A 33 -13.88 -7.39 -5.56
CA SER A 33 -13.29 -6.86 -4.33
C SER A 33 -11.99 -6.08 -4.60
N LEU A 34 -11.07 -6.63 -5.39
CA LEU A 34 -9.82 -5.96 -5.75
C LEU A 34 -10.05 -4.66 -6.53
N CYS A 35 -11.04 -4.62 -7.42
CA CYS A 35 -11.42 -3.41 -8.13
C CYS A 35 -11.91 -2.34 -7.14
N ARG A 36 -12.81 -2.70 -6.22
CA ARG A 36 -13.33 -1.80 -5.18
C ARG A 36 -12.20 -1.27 -4.28
N SER A 37 -11.30 -2.13 -3.82
CA SER A 37 -10.16 -1.74 -2.98
C SER A 37 -9.15 -0.85 -3.72
N THR A 38 -8.98 -1.07 -5.03
CA THR A 38 -8.14 -0.21 -5.86
C THR A 38 -8.76 1.18 -6.04
N ARG A 39 -10.07 1.27 -6.27
CA ARG A 39 -10.81 2.54 -6.29
C ARG A 39 -10.71 3.27 -4.96
N ALA A 40 -10.88 2.56 -3.84
CA ALA A 40 -10.68 3.12 -2.49
C ALA A 40 -9.27 3.71 -2.33
N SER A 41 -8.24 2.99 -2.78
CA SER A 41 -6.86 3.47 -2.74
C SER A 41 -6.64 4.75 -3.57
N LEU A 42 -7.36 4.96 -4.68
CA LEU A 42 -7.27 6.21 -5.46
C LEU A 42 -7.86 7.39 -4.68
N LEU A 43 -9.01 7.20 -4.03
CA LEU A 43 -9.64 8.22 -3.18
C LEU A 43 -8.78 8.56 -1.96
N ARG A 44 -8.22 7.54 -1.30
CA ARG A 44 -7.34 7.69 -0.13
C ARG A 44 -6.11 8.54 -0.43
N GLN A 45 -5.49 8.33 -1.59
CA GLN A 45 -4.30 9.10 -1.99
C GLN A 45 -4.58 10.61 -2.12
N ALA A 46 -5.84 11.00 -2.26
CA ALA A 46 -6.27 12.39 -2.29
C ALA A 46 -6.87 12.88 -0.95
N GLY A 47 -6.82 12.06 0.11
CA GLY A 47 -7.36 12.37 1.43
C GLY A 47 -8.84 11.99 1.61
N GLY A 48 -9.48 11.35 0.63
CA GLY A 48 -10.90 10.99 0.65
C GLY A 48 -11.25 9.75 1.48
N HIS A 49 -10.75 9.66 2.71
CA HIS A 49 -10.86 8.47 3.58
C HIS A 49 -12.29 8.01 3.82
N ASP A 50 -13.25 8.93 3.96
CA ASP A 50 -14.65 8.60 4.24
C ASP A 50 -15.30 7.81 3.09
N LYS A 51 -14.98 8.21 1.86
CA LYS A 51 -15.48 7.55 0.65
C LYS A 51 -14.72 6.25 0.39
N ALA A 52 -13.41 6.24 0.63
CA ALA A 52 -12.58 5.06 0.50
C ALA A 52 -13.02 3.94 1.47
N LEU A 53 -13.35 4.30 2.73
CA LEU A 53 -13.84 3.37 3.75
C LEU A 53 -15.09 2.62 3.30
N ILE A 54 -16.03 3.30 2.64
CA ILE A 54 -17.25 2.68 2.12
C ILE A 54 -16.92 1.64 1.04
N LEU A 55 -15.95 1.94 0.17
CA LEU A 55 -15.55 1.04 -0.90
C LEU A 55 -14.81 -0.19 -0.35
N ASP A 56 -13.88 -0.03 0.59
CA ASP A 56 -13.19 -1.16 1.22
C ASP A 56 -14.13 -2.00 2.08
N ALA A 57 -15.12 -1.38 2.75
CA ALA A 57 -16.17 -2.12 3.47
C ALA A 57 -17.00 -2.98 2.52
N ARG A 58 -17.37 -2.45 1.34
CA ARG A 58 -18.06 -3.20 0.30
C ARG A 58 -17.19 -4.30 -0.29
N ALA A 59 -15.91 -4.02 -0.53
CA ALA A 59 -14.94 -5.01 -1.00
C ALA A 59 -14.88 -6.21 -0.05
N LEU A 60 -14.72 -5.95 1.25
CA LEU A 60 -14.72 -6.99 2.28
C LEU A 60 -16.07 -7.73 2.36
N SER A 61 -17.19 -7.03 2.23
CA SER A 61 -18.52 -7.64 2.25
C SER A 61 -18.76 -8.57 1.06
N VAL A 62 -18.18 -8.27 -0.11
CA VAL A 62 -18.32 -9.08 -1.33
C VAL A 62 -17.48 -10.37 -1.23
N ILE A 63 -16.22 -10.27 -0.81
CA ILE A 63 -15.33 -11.43 -0.72
C ILE A 63 -15.54 -12.27 0.56
N GLY A 64 -16.16 -11.67 1.57
CA GLY A 64 -16.38 -12.27 2.87
C GLY A 64 -15.09 -12.49 3.67
N LEU A 65 -15.25 -12.96 4.90
CA LEU A 65 -14.14 -13.45 5.73
C LEU A 65 -14.10 -14.98 5.64
N PRO A 66 -12.94 -15.62 5.85
CA PRO A 66 -12.88 -17.07 5.85
C PRO A 66 -13.82 -17.64 6.91
N THR A 67 -14.69 -18.57 6.50
CA THR A 67 -15.64 -19.26 7.39
C THR A 67 -15.19 -20.70 7.59
N GLY A 68 -14.22 -20.92 8.48
CA GLY A 68 -13.76 -22.26 8.89
C GLY A 68 -12.24 -22.43 8.94
N GLU A 69 -11.76 -23.34 9.78
CA GLU A 69 -10.37 -23.81 9.77
C GLU A 69 -10.15 -24.72 8.54
N GLY A 70 -9.18 -24.38 7.69
CA GLY A 70 -8.75 -25.25 6.58
C GLY A 70 -9.33 -24.95 5.19
N ALA A 71 -10.08 -23.86 4.99
CA ALA A 71 -10.36 -23.38 3.64
C ALA A 71 -9.09 -22.76 3.06
N THR A 72 -8.42 -23.48 2.15
CA THR A 72 -7.32 -22.91 1.35
C THR A 72 -7.93 -21.89 0.41
N ASP A 73 -7.77 -20.61 0.73
CA ASP A 73 -8.15 -19.53 -0.16
C ASP A 73 -7.39 -19.66 -1.47
N ASP A 74 -8.10 -19.48 -2.59
CA ASP A 74 -7.43 -19.16 -3.84
C ASP A 74 -6.59 -17.87 -3.63
N GLY A 75 -5.43 -17.78 -4.29
CA GLY A 75 -4.49 -16.67 -4.05
C GLY A 75 -5.11 -15.29 -4.26
N TRP A 76 -6.09 -15.17 -5.17
CA TRP A 76 -6.79 -13.93 -5.47
C TRP A 76 -7.76 -13.52 -4.37
N ALA A 77 -8.50 -14.46 -3.79
CA ALA A 77 -9.41 -14.27 -2.67
C ALA A 77 -8.63 -13.88 -1.41
N TYR A 78 -7.49 -14.53 -1.16
CA TYR A 78 -6.54 -14.13 -0.13
C TYR A 78 -6.09 -12.66 -0.31
N ALA A 79 -5.63 -12.31 -1.51
CA ALA A 79 -5.15 -10.97 -1.81
C ALA A 79 -6.26 -9.91 -1.67
N ALA A 80 -7.46 -10.23 -2.15
CA ALA A 80 -8.65 -9.38 -2.08
C ALA A 80 -9.05 -9.10 -0.63
N ARG A 81 -9.06 -10.13 0.23
CA ARG A 81 -9.37 -9.99 1.66
C ARG A 81 -8.34 -9.15 2.39
N LEU A 82 -7.06 -9.42 2.16
CA LEU A 82 -6.00 -8.62 2.76
C LEU A 82 -6.07 -7.15 2.32
N ASP A 83 -6.26 -6.90 1.02
CA ASP A 83 -6.38 -5.53 0.53
C ASP A 83 -7.57 -4.78 1.14
N ALA A 84 -8.72 -5.44 1.27
CA ALA A 84 -9.91 -4.83 1.86
C ALA A 84 -9.71 -4.55 3.37
N LEU A 85 -9.12 -5.49 4.12
CA LEU A 85 -8.81 -5.29 5.55
C LEU A 85 -7.77 -4.18 5.77
N VAL A 86 -6.68 -4.20 5.02
CA VAL A 86 -5.62 -3.20 5.08
C VAL A 86 -6.12 -1.84 4.61
N GLY A 87 -6.99 -1.81 3.59
CA GLY A 87 -7.67 -0.61 3.11
C GLY A 87 -8.55 0.04 4.18
N LEU A 88 -9.42 -0.75 4.82
CA LEU A 88 -10.21 -0.31 5.97
C LEU A 88 -9.33 0.21 7.10
N ALA A 89 -8.21 -0.46 7.38
CA ALA A 89 -7.27 0.00 8.41
C ALA A 89 -6.67 1.36 8.05
N ALA A 90 -6.25 1.55 6.79
CA ALA A 90 -5.67 2.78 6.30
C ALA A 90 -6.67 3.96 6.34
N ASP A 91 -7.94 3.73 6.04
CA ASP A 91 -8.96 4.79 6.12
C ASP A 91 -9.35 5.13 7.56
N ASN A 92 -9.41 4.13 8.45
CA ASN A 92 -9.55 4.41 9.88
C ASN A 92 -8.34 5.17 10.43
N LEU A 93 -7.13 4.86 9.97
CA LEU A 93 -5.92 5.61 10.31
C LEU A 93 -6.03 7.07 9.84
N GLY A 94 -6.39 7.31 8.58
CA GLY A 94 -6.57 8.67 8.04
C GLY A 94 -7.70 9.46 8.71
N ARG A 95 -8.63 8.79 9.37
CA ARG A 95 -9.69 9.38 10.20
C ARG A 95 -9.30 9.47 11.69
N PHE A 96 -8.04 9.21 12.04
CA PHE A 96 -7.50 9.19 13.41
C PHE A 96 -8.17 8.16 14.34
N ALA A 97 -8.87 7.16 13.80
CA ALA A 97 -9.46 6.04 14.54
C ALA A 97 -8.42 4.93 14.77
N PHE A 98 -7.34 5.25 15.48
CA PHE A 98 -6.16 4.37 15.64
C PHE A 98 -6.49 2.98 16.19
N GLY A 99 -7.39 2.89 17.17
CA GLY A 99 -7.81 1.61 17.74
C GLY A 99 -8.55 0.72 16.75
N ALA A 100 -9.32 1.30 15.83
CA ALA A 100 -9.97 0.54 14.76
C ALA A 100 -8.94 0.08 13.72
N SER A 101 -8.03 0.96 13.31
CA SER A 101 -6.92 0.63 12.41
C SER A 101 -6.08 -0.54 12.94
N MET A 102 -5.68 -0.48 14.21
CA MET A 102 -4.91 -1.54 14.87
C MET A 102 -5.63 -2.89 14.86
N ARG A 103 -6.92 -2.94 15.22
CA ARG A 103 -7.69 -4.19 15.21
C ARG A 103 -7.81 -4.78 13.81
N LEU A 104 -8.01 -3.94 12.79
CA LEU A 104 -8.10 -4.37 11.40
C LEU A 104 -6.75 -4.90 10.89
N LEU A 105 -5.64 -4.24 11.23
CA LEU A 105 -4.29 -4.75 10.94
C LEU A 105 -4.00 -6.07 11.67
N GLY A 106 -4.42 -6.21 12.92
CA GLY A 106 -4.30 -7.47 13.66
C GLY A 106 -4.99 -8.61 12.93
N ARG A 107 -6.22 -8.38 12.44
CA ARG A 107 -6.96 -9.36 11.62
C ARG A 107 -6.29 -9.64 10.28
N ALA A 108 -5.76 -8.61 9.60
CA ALA A 108 -5.01 -8.79 8.37
C ALA A 108 -3.75 -9.65 8.61
N ARG A 109 -3.04 -9.44 9.73
CA ARG A 109 -1.86 -10.25 10.09
C ARG A 109 -2.23 -11.69 10.44
N THR A 110 -3.33 -11.90 11.17
CA THR A 110 -3.84 -13.26 11.43
C THR A 110 -4.18 -13.97 10.12
N LEU A 111 -4.83 -13.28 9.17
CA LEU A 111 -5.13 -13.84 7.85
C LEU A 111 -3.87 -14.11 7.02
N ALA A 112 -2.90 -13.18 7.04
CA ALA A 112 -1.64 -13.35 6.34
C ALA A 112 -0.83 -14.53 6.91
N GLY A 113 -0.94 -14.81 8.20
CA GLY A 113 -0.10 -15.81 8.86
C GLY A 113 1.38 -15.41 8.88
N PRO A 114 2.24 -16.26 9.47
CA PRO A 114 3.67 -16.00 9.52
C PRO A 114 4.24 -15.84 8.11
N VAL A 115 5.27 -15.01 7.98
CA VAL A 115 6.16 -15.10 6.83
C VAL A 115 7.02 -16.34 7.09
N THR A 116 6.69 -17.46 6.48
CA THR A 116 7.54 -18.65 6.55
C THR A 116 8.80 -18.39 5.76
N ASP A 117 9.96 -18.55 6.41
CA ASP A 117 11.25 -18.50 5.73
C ASP A 117 11.40 -19.79 4.91
N PRO A 118 11.63 -19.71 3.58
CA PRO A 118 11.87 -20.89 2.75
C PRO A 118 13.09 -21.73 3.20
N ALA A 119 13.97 -21.21 4.06
CA ALA A 119 15.02 -22.00 4.70
C ALA A 119 14.50 -22.91 5.83
N THR A 120 13.54 -22.44 6.64
CA THR A 120 13.02 -23.20 7.79
C THR A 120 12.13 -24.39 7.40
N ASP A 121 11.39 -24.31 6.28
CA ASP A 121 10.54 -25.41 5.81
C ASP A 121 11.33 -26.50 5.07
N ARG A 122 12.50 -26.18 4.49
CA ARG A 122 13.41 -27.17 3.89
C ARG A 122 13.98 -28.14 4.92
N GLU A 123 14.20 -27.69 6.16
CA GLU A 123 14.70 -28.54 7.25
C GLU A 123 13.58 -29.41 7.88
N ALA A 124 12.31 -29.00 7.74
CA ALA A 124 11.17 -29.66 8.38
C ALA A 124 10.62 -30.88 7.59
N GLY A 125 11.19 -31.25 6.44
CA GLY A 125 10.94 -32.52 5.76
C GLY A 125 9.49 -32.77 5.32
N GLY A 126 8.67 -31.73 5.20
CA GLY A 126 7.29 -31.79 4.73
C GLY A 126 7.20 -31.85 3.21
N SER A 127 6.55 -32.91 2.72
CA SER A 127 6.14 -33.22 1.34
C SER A 127 6.02 -32.05 0.35
N GLU A 128 6.61 -32.26 -0.82
CA GLU A 128 6.54 -31.48 -2.07
C GLU A 128 7.08 -30.05 -1.99
N ALA A 129 8.30 -29.89 -2.51
CA ALA A 129 8.90 -28.61 -2.87
C ALA A 129 8.15 -27.92 -4.03
N ALA A 130 6.88 -27.59 -3.80
CA ALA A 130 6.06 -26.77 -4.67
C ALA A 130 5.66 -25.48 -3.92
N ASP A 131 5.79 -24.35 -4.61
CA ASP A 131 5.08 -23.08 -4.36
C ASP A 131 5.77 -21.91 -3.63
N TRP A 132 7.08 -21.91 -3.35
CA TRP A 132 7.75 -20.68 -2.84
C TRP A 132 8.44 -19.83 -3.91
N GLU A 133 8.82 -20.42 -5.05
CA GLU A 133 9.06 -19.63 -6.26
C GLU A 133 7.75 -18.95 -6.77
N ALA A 134 6.61 -19.32 -6.18
CA ALA A 134 5.25 -18.93 -6.56
C ALA A 134 4.52 -18.06 -5.51
N MET A 135 5.23 -17.35 -4.62
CA MET A 135 4.63 -16.16 -4.00
C MET A 135 4.53 -15.08 -5.08
N ASP A 136 3.56 -15.25 -5.99
CA ASP A 136 3.38 -14.33 -7.09
C ASP A 136 3.16 -12.93 -6.52
N TRP A 137 3.64 -11.95 -7.25
CA TRP A 137 3.66 -10.57 -6.80
C TRP A 137 2.25 -10.11 -6.38
N GLU A 138 1.25 -10.43 -7.18
CA GLU A 138 -0.14 -10.01 -7.09
C GLU A 138 -0.82 -10.53 -5.82
N CYS A 139 -0.66 -11.84 -5.58
CA CYS A 139 -1.38 -12.58 -4.56
C CYS A 139 -0.59 -12.79 -3.28
N GLY A 140 0.73 -12.64 -3.33
CA GLY A 140 1.61 -12.94 -2.21
C GLY A 140 2.28 -11.71 -1.62
N VAL A 141 3.35 -11.22 -2.27
CA VAL A 141 4.20 -10.16 -1.70
C VAL A 141 3.47 -8.82 -1.58
N ARG A 142 2.75 -8.41 -2.62
CA ARG A 142 2.09 -7.10 -2.67
C ARG A 142 1.08 -6.86 -1.53
N PRO A 143 0.13 -7.76 -1.22
CA PRO A 143 -0.81 -7.52 -0.11
C PRO A 143 -0.11 -7.48 1.25
N ARG A 144 0.92 -8.31 1.49
CA ARG A 144 1.73 -8.26 2.72
C ARG A 144 2.48 -6.94 2.84
N LEU A 145 3.09 -6.48 1.76
CA LEU A 145 3.81 -5.21 1.71
C LEU A 145 2.92 -4.03 2.11
N ARG A 146 1.65 -4.03 1.66
CA ARG A 146 0.66 -3.01 2.04
C ARG A 146 0.29 -3.07 3.52
N CYS A 147 0.24 -4.28 4.12
CA CYS A 147 0.04 -4.43 5.56
C CYS A 147 1.18 -3.78 6.36
N GLU A 148 2.44 -3.98 5.93
CA GLU A 148 3.60 -3.34 6.56
C GLU A 148 3.57 -1.82 6.43
N TRP A 149 3.16 -1.31 5.27
CA TRP A 149 3.05 0.14 5.05
C TRP A 149 2.09 0.81 6.03
N VAL A 150 0.86 0.27 6.15
CA VAL A 150 -0.17 0.86 7.02
C VAL A 150 0.16 0.66 8.50
N SER A 151 0.87 -0.42 8.85
CA SER A 151 1.36 -0.65 10.21
C SER A 151 2.44 0.36 10.59
N ALA A 152 3.43 0.59 9.72
CA ALA A 152 4.45 1.60 9.93
C ALA A 152 3.83 3.00 10.08
N GLU A 153 2.90 3.37 9.18
CA GLU A 153 2.18 4.64 9.27
C GLU A 153 1.40 4.76 10.59
N LEU A 154 0.69 3.71 11.03
CA LEU A 154 -0.02 3.71 12.32
C LEU A 154 0.92 3.99 13.49
N ASP A 155 2.06 3.31 13.56
CA ASP A 155 3.00 3.49 14.68
C ASP A 155 3.66 4.87 14.66
N LEU A 156 3.91 5.45 13.47
CA LEU A 156 4.32 6.85 13.34
C LEU A 156 3.27 7.81 13.92
N TYR A 157 1.99 7.64 13.56
CA TYR A 157 0.91 8.48 14.10
C TYR A 157 0.74 8.33 15.61
N ARG A 158 1.12 7.18 16.18
CA ARG A 158 1.08 6.92 17.62
C ARG A 158 2.35 7.38 18.36
N GLY A 159 3.34 7.90 17.64
CA GLY A 159 4.60 8.38 18.22
C GLY A 159 5.58 7.26 18.59
N ASP A 160 5.50 6.10 17.95
CA ASP A 160 6.41 4.96 18.15
C ASP A 160 7.27 4.70 16.89
N PRO A 161 8.32 5.49 16.65
CA PRO A 161 9.19 5.30 15.49
C PRO A 161 10.01 4.00 15.56
N ALA A 162 10.15 3.38 16.74
CA ALA A 162 10.86 2.13 16.89
C ALA A 162 10.03 0.96 16.34
N ALA A 163 8.75 0.87 16.72
CA ALA A 163 7.82 -0.11 16.14
C ALA A 163 7.63 0.13 14.64
N ALA A 164 7.49 1.40 14.21
CA ALA A 164 7.38 1.73 12.80
C ALA A 164 8.59 1.27 11.97
N ARG A 165 9.80 1.28 12.57
CA ARG A 165 11.03 0.78 11.94
C ARG A 165 10.99 -0.71 11.70
N THR A 166 10.46 -1.50 12.62
CA THR A 166 10.28 -2.95 12.41
C THR A 166 9.43 -3.22 11.18
N HIS A 167 8.33 -2.49 11.01
CA HIS A 167 7.45 -2.61 9.84
C HIS A 167 8.11 -2.13 8.54
N ALA A 168 8.82 -1.00 8.58
CA ALA A 168 9.56 -0.51 7.41
C ALA A 168 10.64 -1.51 6.96
N GLN A 169 11.37 -2.11 7.91
CA GLN A 169 12.38 -3.13 7.63
C GLN A 169 11.76 -4.41 7.08
N ALA A 170 10.65 -4.87 7.64
CA ALA A 170 9.91 -6.02 7.11
C ALA A 170 9.46 -5.77 5.65
N GLY A 171 8.96 -4.57 5.35
CA GLY A 171 8.59 -4.17 3.99
C GLY A 171 9.77 -4.11 3.00
N LEU A 172 10.94 -3.65 3.46
CA LEU A 172 12.18 -3.67 2.66
C LEU A 172 12.64 -5.11 2.40
N GLY A 173 12.67 -5.96 3.43
CA GLY A 173 13.06 -7.37 3.30
C GLY A 173 12.17 -8.16 2.33
N LEU A 174 10.86 -7.89 2.30
CA LEU A 174 9.94 -8.47 1.31
C LEU A 174 10.31 -8.13 -0.14
N LEU A 175 11.00 -7.02 -0.39
CA LEU A 175 11.39 -6.57 -1.72
C LEU A 175 12.83 -6.97 -2.10
N GLU A 176 13.66 -7.37 -1.15
CA GLU A 176 15.05 -7.83 -1.37
C GLU A 176 15.09 -9.16 -2.13
N THR A 177 14.08 -10.00 -1.96
CA THR A 177 13.95 -11.30 -2.63
C THR A 177 13.49 -11.19 -4.09
N LEU A 178 13.05 -10.02 -4.52
CA LEU A 178 12.49 -9.78 -5.86
C LEU A 178 13.50 -9.13 -6.82
N PRO A 179 13.36 -9.33 -8.14
CA PRO A 179 14.18 -8.64 -9.14
C PRO A 179 14.15 -7.11 -8.95
N ALA A 180 15.32 -6.49 -8.95
CA ALA A 180 15.49 -5.06 -8.65
C ALA A 180 14.86 -4.13 -9.70
N ASP A 181 14.74 -4.58 -10.94
CA ASP A 181 14.20 -3.85 -12.09
C ASP A 181 12.67 -3.89 -12.17
N ARG A 182 12.00 -4.63 -11.28
CA ARG A 182 10.53 -4.74 -11.22
C ARG A 182 9.93 -3.92 -10.09
N TYR A 183 8.63 -3.65 -10.25
CA TYR A 183 7.76 -3.06 -9.22
C TYR A 183 8.23 -1.70 -8.69
N THR A 184 8.86 -0.87 -9.53
CA THR A 184 9.44 0.45 -9.18
C THR A 184 8.54 1.29 -8.28
N ARG A 185 7.24 1.37 -8.58
CA ARG A 185 6.27 2.10 -7.75
C ARG A 185 6.23 1.61 -6.30
N HIS A 186 6.19 0.29 -6.10
CA HIS A 186 6.09 -0.30 -4.77
C HIS A 186 7.41 -0.19 -4.03
N ARG A 187 8.54 -0.36 -4.73
CA ARG A 187 9.87 -0.09 -4.16
C ARG A 187 9.99 1.34 -3.63
N VAL A 188 9.63 2.33 -4.45
CA VAL A 188 9.69 3.73 -4.01
C VAL A 188 8.71 4.02 -2.87
N LYS A 189 7.48 3.48 -2.89
CA LYS A 189 6.55 3.68 -1.77
C LYS A 189 7.10 3.09 -0.46
N THR A 190 7.74 1.92 -0.51
CA THR A 190 8.40 1.33 0.66
C THR A 190 9.56 2.19 1.16
N GLU A 191 10.43 2.65 0.27
CA GLU A 191 11.53 3.56 0.63
C GLU A 191 11.00 4.87 1.23
N LEU A 192 9.92 5.45 0.69
CA LEU A 192 9.32 6.67 1.26
C LEU A 192 8.81 6.46 2.68
N ILE A 193 8.25 5.29 2.99
CA ILE A 193 7.84 4.95 4.35
C ILE A 193 9.07 4.81 5.25
N ALA A 194 10.11 4.13 4.79
CA ALA A 194 11.37 4.03 5.53
C ALA A 194 12.02 5.41 5.75
N ALA A 195 11.91 6.34 4.80
CA ALA A 195 12.37 7.73 4.96
C ALA A 195 11.56 8.48 6.03
N ALA A 196 10.24 8.32 6.05
CA ALA A 196 9.38 8.91 7.07
C ALA A 196 9.70 8.36 8.47
N VAL A 197 10.00 7.06 8.57
CA VAL A 197 10.45 6.44 9.82
C VAL A 197 11.82 6.96 10.26
N ASP A 198 12.77 7.11 9.34
CA ASP A 198 14.07 7.68 9.65
C ASP A 198 13.94 9.12 10.16
N ALA A 199 13.07 9.92 9.54
CA ALA A 199 12.77 11.28 9.99
C ALA A 199 12.19 11.30 11.40
N ALA A 200 11.16 10.48 11.68
CA ALA A 200 10.54 10.40 13.01
C ALA A 200 11.50 9.87 14.09
N ALA A 201 12.48 9.07 13.70
CA ALA A 201 13.54 8.58 14.58
C ALA A 201 14.72 9.59 14.75
N GLY A 202 14.61 10.81 14.21
CA GLY A 202 15.67 11.83 14.26
C GLY A 202 16.89 11.54 13.37
N ARG A 203 16.81 10.56 12.48
CA ARG A 203 17.85 10.24 11.49
C ARG A 203 17.66 11.09 10.23
N THR A 204 17.68 12.41 10.42
CA THR A 204 17.30 13.42 9.41
C THR A 204 18.11 13.31 8.13
N ASP A 205 19.43 13.14 8.22
CA ASP A 205 20.29 13.04 7.02
C ASP A 205 19.93 11.82 6.16
N ALA A 206 19.70 10.67 6.79
CA ALA A 206 19.29 9.45 6.11
C ALA A 206 17.90 9.59 5.47
N ALA A 207 16.98 10.27 6.16
CA ALA A 207 15.65 10.57 5.64
C ALA A 207 15.70 11.49 4.41
N ILE A 208 16.54 12.54 4.44
CA ILE A 208 16.75 13.46 3.32
C ILE A 208 17.35 12.71 2.12
N GLU A 209 18.42 11.95 2.33
CA GLU A 209 19.10 11.21 1.27
C GLU A 209 18.15 10.21 0.59
N ARG A 210 17.39 9.44 1.39
CA ARG A 210 16.39 8.50 0.87
C ARG A 210 15.24 9.22 0.17
N GLY A 211 14.76 10.33 0.72
CA GLY A 211 13.70 11.16 0.12
C GLY A 211 14.11 11.74 -1.25
N GLN A 212 15.35 12.22 -1.37
CA GLN A 212 15.92 12.73 -2.62
C GLN A 212 16.01 11.64 -3.68
N ARG A 213 16.50 10.43 -3.32
CA ARG A 213 16.49 9.27 -4.23
C ARG A 213 15.09 8.92 -4.72
N CYS A 214 14.12 8.86 -3.80
CA CYS A 214 12.72 8.57 -4.16
C CYS A 214 12.16 9.60 -5.14
N ARG A 215 12.42 10.89 -4.89
CA ARG A 215 12.01 12.00 -5.77
C ARG A 215 12.64 11.88 -7.17
N GLN A 216 13.93 11.56 -7.26
CA GLN A 216 14.62 11.36 -8.55
C GLN A 216 14.02 10.18 -9.34
N ILE A 217 13.83 9.03 -8.70
CA ILE A 217 13.28 7.83 -9.36
C ILE A 217 11.85 8.07 -9.84
N THR A 218 11.03 8.75 -9.03
CA THR A 218 9.62 9.02 -9.35
C THR A 218 9.48 10.02 -10.49
N ALA A 219 10.30 11.06 -10.53
CA ALA A 219 10.37 12.00 -11.64
C ALA A 219 10.78 11.28 -12.94
N ALA A 220 11.85 10.47 -12.91
CA ALA A 220 12.31 9.70 -14.07
C ALA A 220 11.28 8.67 -14.57
N SER A 221 10.45 8.14 -13.65
CA SER A 221 9.44 7.13 -13.96
C SER A 221 8.04 7.71 -14.24
N GLY A 222 7.86 9.04 -14.17
CA GLY A 222 6.55 9.69 -14.31
C GLY A 222 5.53 9.31 -13.23
N LEU A 223 5.97 8.89 -12.05
CA LEU A 223 5.12 8.49 -10.93
C LEU A 223 4.70 9.71 -10.10
N LEU A 224 3.97 10.64 -10.73
CA LEU A 224 3.65 11.95 -10.15
C LEU A 224 3.08 11.92 -8.71
N PRO A 225 2.16 11.00 -8.32
CA PRO A 225 1.68 10.95 -6.94
C PRO A 225 2.79 10.65 -5.92
N LEU A 226 3.75 9.79 -6.27
CA LEU A 226 4.88 9.48 -5.39
C LEU A 226 5.96 10.55 -5.45
N GLU A 227 6.12 11.24 -6.58
CA GLU A 227 6.99 12.43 -6.66
C GLU A 227 6.47 13.55 -5.76
N TRP A 228 5.15 13.79 -5.77
CA TRP A 228 4.50 14.72 -4.85
C TRP A 228 4.72 14.31 -3.39
N ALA A 229 4.53 13.03 -3.04
CA ALA A 229 4.75 12.53 -1.69
C ALA A 229 6.22 12.66 -1.24
N ALA A 230 7.18 12.34 -2.12
CA ALA A 230 8.61 12.49 -1.85
C ALA A 230 8.98 13.96 -1.62
N THR A 231 8.43 14.86 -2.43
CA THR A 231 8.67 16.31 -2.33
C THR A 231 8.03 16.88 -1.06
N ALA A 232 6.84 16.42 -0.67
CA ALA A 232 6.19 16.81 0.58
C ALA A 232 6.99 16.37 1.81
N LEU A 233 7.50 15.13 1.81
CA LEU A 233 8.36 14.62 2.87
C LEU A 233 9.62 15.47 3.01
N LEU A 234 10.30 15.79 1.91
CA LEU A 234 11.48 16.65 1.92
C LEU A 234 11.17 18.06 2.43
N GLY A 235 10.01 18.63 2.04
CA GLY A 235 9.59 19.96 2.52
C GLY A 235 9.37 20.02 4.03
N GLY A 236 9.12 18.88 4.70
CA GLY A 236 9.08 18.78 6.15
C GLY A 236 10.44 18.63 6.83
N LEU A 237 11.51 18.38 6.06
CA LEU A 237 12.87 18.09 6.57
C LEU A 237 13.87 19.18 6.24
N VAL A 238 13.70 19.87 5.11
CA VAL A 238 14.60 20.93 4.64
C VAL A 238 13.85 22.23 4.39
N SER A 239 14.45 23.33 4.78
CA SER A 239 13.94 24.68 4.51
C SER A 239 14.43 25.17 3.15
N ASP A 240 13.76 24.73 2.08
CA ASP A 240 14.06 25.12 0.70
C ASP A 240 12.77 25.62 0.00
N PRO A 241 12.67 26.92 -0.36
CA PRO A 241 11.53 27.47 -1.10
C PRO A 241 11.26 26.77 -2.44
N GLY A 242 12.31 26.23 -3.10
CA GLY A 242 12.19 25.48 -4.34
C GLY A 242 11.38 24.19 -4.16
N ILE A 243 11.59 23.47 -3.06
CA ILE A 243 10.85 22.24 -2.74
C ILE A 243 9.37 22.54 -2.50
N ALA A 244 9.05 23.63 -1.80
CA ALA A 244 7.68 24.05 -1.59
C ALA A 244 6.98 24.41 -2.91
N ALA A 245 7.65 25.17 -3.78
CA ALA A 245 7.13 25.52 -5.09
C ALA A 245 6.93 24.29 -5.98
N ASP A 246 7.86 23.33 -5.95
CA ASP A 246 7.77 22.09 -6.72
C ASP A 246 6.58 21.24 -6.25
N ASN A 247 6.37 21.13 -4.93
CA ASN A 247 5.25 20.39 -4.37
C ASN A 247 3.89 20.99 -4.80
N GLN A 248 3.77 22.32 -4.80
CA GLN A 248 2.56 23.01 -5.27
C GLN A 248 2.30 22.77 -6.76
N ARG A 249 3.34 22.79 -7.60
CA ARG A 249 3.20 22.49 -9.04
C ARG A 249 2.74 21.05 -9.27
N LEU A 250 3.32 20.09 -8.55
CA LEU A 250 2.90 18.69 -8.61
C LEU A 250 1.45 18.49 -8.17
N GLN A 251 1.03 19.17 -7.09
CA GLN A 251 -0.35 19.12 -6.62
C GLN A 251 -1.34 19.71 -7.64
N ALA A 252 -1.00 20.83 -8.27
CA ALA A 252 -1.83 21.43 -9.33
C ALA A 252 -1.95 20.50 -10.54
N GLU A 253 -0.86 19.87 -10.94
CA GLU A 253 -0.82 18.88 -12.02
C GLU A 253 -1.74 17.68 -11.70
N LEU A 254 -1.60 17.10 -10.51
CA LEU A 254 -2.42 15.98 -10.05
C LEU A 254 -3.91 16.35 -9.95
N THR A 255 -4.22 17.57 -9.50
CA THR A 255 -5.59 18.09 -9.45
C THR A 255 -6.21 18.14 -10.84
N ARG A 256 -5.46 18.66 -11.83
CA ARG A 256 -5.90 18.70 -13.22
C ARG A 256 -6.03 17.30 -13.85
N ARG A 257 -5.33 16.29 -13.34
CA ARG A 257 -5.52 14.87 -13.73
C ARG A 257 -6.62 14.14 -12.95
N GLY A 258 -7.36 14.87 -12.09
CA GLY A 258 -8.55 14.36 -11.40
C GLY A 258 -8.33 13.84 -9.98
N MET A 259 -7.16 14.07 -9.36
CA MET A 259 -7.01 13.84 -7.92
C MET A 259 -7.66 14.98 -7.12
N SER A 260 -8.58 14.66 -6.21
CA SER A 260 -9.28 15.67 -5.40
C SER A 260 -8.65 15.81 -4.02
N PHE A 261 -7.64 16.67 -3.88
CA PHE A 261 -7.09 17.00 -2.56
C PHE A 261 -8.12 17.80 -1.74
N GLY A 262 -8.51 17.27 -0.57
CA GLY A 262 -9.22 18.00 0.50
C GLY A 262 -10.46 18.81 0.08
N ARG A 263 -11.56 18.12 -0.23
CA ARG A 263 -12.92 18.72 -0.15
C ARG A 263 -13.69 18.13 1.01
#